data_AF-A0A2I0CZ71-F1
#
_entry.id   AF-A0A2I0CZ71-F1
#
_cell.length_a   1.000
_cell.length_b   1.000
_cell.length_c   1.000
_cell.angle_alpha   90.00
_cell.angle_beta   90.00
_cell.angle_gamma   90.00
#
_symmetry.space_group_name_H-M   'P 1'
#
loop_
_entity.id
_entity.type
_entity.pdbx_description
1 polymer ?
#
loop_
_entity_poly.entity_id
_entity_poly.type
_entity_poly.pdbx_seq_one_letter_code
_entity_poly.pdbx_strand_id
1 'polypeptide(L)'
;MDITFCVHYRGDALPPTNRFCRDCPIAKTACDSLWSLVVALSRSGGGEAVPLPGTHAVMYPNPRTWDIVHLKINTRWGLPKEDFLHFIATGSAQMGRKGERLDTRASPSMTRQEPYVQAIVAALGGEGIPEIQAVRVVQANKQAFLSRTAGSVRQIRE
;
A
#
# COMPACT_ATOMS: atom_id res chain seq x y z
N MET A 1 -6.18 -6.17 11.70
CA MET A 1 -6.13 -6.14 10.22
C MET A 1 -7.32 -5.37 9.67
N ASP A 2 -7.11 -4.39 8.81
CA ASP A 2 -8.18 -3.90 7.95
C ASP A 2 -8.47 -4.92 6.84
N ILE A 3 -9.34 -5.89 7.15
CA ILE A 3 -9.87 -6.87 6.21
C ILE A 3 -10.63 -6.21 5.04
N THR A 4 -10.87 -4.90 5.11
CA THR A 4 -11.56 -4.13 4.06
C THR A 4 -10.58 -3.41 3.12
N PHE A 5 -9.26 -3.54 3.27
CA PHE A 5 -8.25 -2.93 2.38
C PHE A 5 -8.47 -3.27 0.89
N CYS A 6 -8.98 -4.47 0.60
CA CYS A 6 -9.74 -4.73 -0.62
C CYS A 6 -11.00 -5.53 -0.20
N VAL A 7 -12.19 -5.08 -0.59
CA VAL A 7 -13.50 -5.66 -0.19
C VAL A 7 -13.69 -7.12 -0.68
N HIS A 8 -12.77 -7.62 -1.50
CA HIS A 8 -12.81 -8.94 -2.15
C HIS A 8 -11.73 -9.91 -1.67
N TYR A 9 -11.01 -9.59 -0.59
CA TYR A 9 -9.91 -10.42 -0.08
C TYR A 9 -10.39 -11.75 0.54
N ARG A 10 -9.60 -12.82 0.38
CA ARG A 10 -9.76 -14.10 1.11
C ARG A 10 -8.50 -14.39 1.93
N GLY A 11 -8.65 -14.43 3.26
CA GLY A 11 -7.61 -14.85 4.20
C GLY A 11 -8.10 -14.76 5.65
N ASP A 12 -7.43 -15.46 6.57
CA ASP A 12 -7.85 -15.64 7.98
C ASP A 12 -7.42 -14.51 8.93
N ALA A 13 -6.73 -13.49 8.40
CA ALA A 13 -6.12 -12.37 9.11
C ALA A 13 -5.00 -12.70 10.13
N LEU A 14 -4.53 -13.95 10.20
CA LEU A 14 -3.57 -14.40 11.20
C LEU A 14 -2.14 -14.55 10.61
N PRO A 15 -1.09 -14.37 11.42
CA PRO A 15 0.24 -14.86 11.06
C PRO A 15 0.32 -16.37 11.34
N PRO A 16 0.99 -17.20 10.51
CA PRO A 16 1.83 -16.84 9.36
C PRO A 16 1.09 -16.80 8.01
N THR A 17 -0.23 -17.00 7.99
CA THR A 17 -1.10 -17.18 6.83
C THR A 17 -1.35 -15.88 6.04
N ASN A 18 -0.26 -15.34 5.52
CA ASN A 18 -0.19 -14.46 4.35
C ASN A 18 -1.21 -13.31 4.29
N ARG A 19 -1.05 -12.38 5.24
CA ARG A 19 -1.98 -11.30 5.61
C ARG A 19 -2.38 -10.26 4.53
N PHE A 20 -1.99 -10.39 3.26
CA PHE A 20 -1.89 -9.24 2.33
C PHE A 20 -2.54 -9.46 0.94
N CYS A 21 -2.84 -8.36 0.24
CA CYS A 21 -3.60 -8.31 -1.02
C CYS A 21 -2.85 -8.87 -2.24
N ARG A 22 -2.73 -10.20 -2.31
CA ARG A 22 -2.25 -10.91 -3.50
C ARG A 22 -3.34 -11.17 -4.53
N ASP A 23 -4.57 -11.36 -4.06
CA ASP A 23 -5.77 -11.54 -4.90
C ASP A 23 -6.80 -10.46 -4.58
N CYS A 24 -7.05 -9.55 -5.51
CA CYS A 24 -8.25 -8.70 -5.50
C CYS A 24 -8.73 -8.48 -6.95
N PRO A 25 -10.00 -8.77 -7.30
CA PRO A 25 -10.48 -8.75 -8.69
C PRO A 25 -10.36 -7.39 -9.39
N ILE A 26 -10.38 -6.31 -8.61
CA ILE A 26 -10.24 -4.92 -9.08
C ILE A 26 -8.81 -4.38 -8.97
N ALA A 27 -7.84 -5.17 -8.48
CA ALA A 27 -6.45 -4.74 -8.35
C ALA A 27 -5.88 -4.31 -9.70
N LYS A 28 -6.17 -5.08 -10.75
CA LYS A 28 -5.69 -4.86 -12.13
C LYS A 28 -6.01 -3.46 -12.67
N THR A 29 -7.10 -2.84 -12.21
CA THR A 29 -7.60 -1.56 -12.76
C THR A 29 -6.97 -0.33 -12.08
N ALA A 30 -6.52 -0.45 -10.83
CA ALA A 30 -6.02 0.69 -10.04
C ALA A 30 -4.73 0.37 -9.28
N CYS A 31 -4.77 -0.66 -8.41
CA CYS A 31 -3.64 -1.03 -7.55
C CYS A 31 -2.42 -1.50 -8.36
N ASP A 32 -2.65 -2.32 -9.39
CA ASP A 32 -1.60 -2.87 -10.24
C ASP A 32 -1.07 -1.82 -11.21
N SER A 33 -1.94 -0.94 -11.73
CA SER A 33 -1.55 0.21 -12.56
C SER A 33 -0.59 1.12 -11.79
N LEU A 34 -0.98 1.57 -10.58
CA LEU A 34 -0.12 2.41 -9.74
C LEU A 34 1.19 1.70 -9.37
N TRP A 35 1.11 0.42 -8.98
CA TRP A 35 2.29 -0.34 -8.61
C TRP A 35 3.22 -0.63 -9.80
N SER A 36 2.68 -0.74 -11.02
CA SER A 36 3.50 -0.88 -12.23
C SER A 36 4.38 0.34 -12.47
N LEU A 37 3.91 1.55 -12.11
CA LEU A 37 4.71 2.77 -12.14
C LEU A 37 5.83 2.74 -11.09
N VAL A 38 5.57 2.25 -9.86
CA VAL A 38 6.61 2.08 -8.82
C VAL A 38 7.68 1.08 -9.29
N VAL A 39 7.27 -0.04 -9.90
CA VAL A 39 8.20 -1.04 -10.45
C VAL A 39 8.97 -0.47 -11.65
N ALA A 40 8.32 0.28 -12.55
CA ALA A 40 8.99 0.96 -13.66
C ALA A 40 10.01 1.99 -13.17
N LEU A 41 9.65 2.81 -12.18
CA LEU A 41 10.55 3.75 -11.52
C LEU A 41 11.74 3.02 -10.88
N SER A 42 11.53 1.84 -10.25
CA SER A 42 12.65 1.05 -9.72
C SER A 42 13.61 0.52 -10.80
N ARG A 43 13.18 0.47 -12.06
CA ARG A 43 13.95 -0.02 -13.22
C ARG A 43 14.50 1.10 -14.10
N SER A 44 14.14 2.36 -13.88
CA SER A 44 14.52 3.49 -14.74
C SER A 44 16.04 3.75 -14.76
N GLY A 45 16.76 3.33 -13.71
CA GLY A 45 18.23 3.33 -13.65
C GLY A 45 18.91 2.28 -14.54
N GLY A 46 18.18 1.49 -15.34
CA GLY A 46 18.79 0.51 -16.25
C GLY A 46 19.49 -0.67 -15.57
N GLY A 47 19.19 -0.91 -14.29
CA GLY A 47 19.88 -1.87 -13.42
C GLY A 47 20.58 -1.20 -12.24
N GLU A 48 20.91 0.09 -12.37
CA GLU A 48 21.48 0.90 -11.29
C GLU A 48 20.43 1.35 -10.26
N ALA A 49 20.94 1.85 -9.13
CA ALA A 49 20.15 2.37 -8.03
C ALA A 49 19.45 3.69 -8.42
N VAL A 50 18.14 3.80 -8.17
CA VAL A 50 17.37 5.02 -8.43
C VAL A 50 17.25 5.85 -7.14
N PRO A 51 17.79 7.07 -7.07
CA PRO A 51 17.71 7.90 -5.86
C PRO A 51 16.28 8.38 -5.60
N LEU A 52 15.85 8.34 -4.33
CA LEU A 52 14.54 8.80 -3.90
C LEU A 52 14.60 10.28 -3.45
N PRO A 53 13.90 11.21 -4.11
CA PRO A 53 13.95 12.65 -3.82
C PRO A 53 13.72 12.99 -2.34
N GLY A 54 14.49 13.92 -1.81
CA GLY A 54 14.37 14.37 -0.41
C GLY A 54 14.83 13.35 0.64
N THR A 55 15.42 12.23 0.24
CA THR A 55 15.95 11.21 1.16
C THR A 55 17.37 10.78 0.77
N HIS A 56 18.08 10.10 1.68
CA HIS A 56 19.32 9.39 1.36
C HIS A 56 19.08 7.96 0.84
N ALA A 57 17.82 7.58 0.57
CA ALA A 57 17.49 6.24 0.14
C ALA A 57 17.61 6.11 -1.38
N VAL A 58 18.04 4.92 -1.81
CA VAL A 58 17.97 4.47 -3.20
C VAL A 58 17.04 3.27 -3.32
N MET A 59 16.41 3.15 -4.49
CA MET A 59 15.48 2.09 -4.84
C MET A 59 16.08 1.17 -5.91
N TYR A 60 15.76 -0.13 -5.82
CA TYR A 60 16.14 -1.16 -6.78
C TYR A 60 14.93 -2.06 -7.07
N PRO A 61 14.88 -2.72 -8.24
CA PRO A 61 13.86 -3.72 -8.49
C PRO A 61 14.10 -4.95 -7.60
N ASN A 62 13.07 -5.77 -7.42
CA ASN A 62 13.22 -7.12 -6.89
C ASN A 62 13.18 -8.13 -8.05
N PRO A 63 14.24 -8.95 -8.25
CA PRO A 63 14.27 -9.92 -9.34
C PRO A 63 13.41 -11.17 -9.05
N ARG A 64 12.93 -11.37 -7.80
CA ARG A 64 12.19 -12.58 -7.38
C ARG A 64 10.67 -12.40 -7.33
N THR A 65 10.19 -11.18 -7.16
CA THR A 65 8.76 -10.85 -7.19
C THR A 65 8.57 -9.41 -7.64
N TRP A 66 7.46 -9.15 -8.32
CA TRP A 66 7.03 -7.80 -8.67
C TRP A 66 6.40 -7.06 -7.48
N ASP A 67 5.84 -7.76 -6.49
CA ASP A 67 5.07 -7.18 -5.37
C ASP A 67 5.92 -6.44 -4.31
N ILE A 68 7.25 -6.39 -4.48
CA ILE A 68 8.17 -5.75 -3.54
C ILE A 68 9.21 -4.97 -4.34
N VAL A 69 9.44 -3.70 -4.01
CA VAL A 69 10.67 -3.00 -4.42
C VAL A 69 11.67 -2.99 -3.27
N HIS A 70 12.97 -2.93 -3.58
CA HIS A 70 13.99 -2.86 -2.56
C HIS A 70 14.41 -1.41 -2.30
N LEU A 71 14.53 -1.05 -1.03
CA LEU A 71 15.03 0.23 -0.57
C LEU A 71 16.35 0.03 0.17
N LYS A 72 17.25 1.01 0.09
CA LYS A 72 18.54 0.99 0.78
C LYS A 72 18.98 2.39 1.19
N ILE A 73 19.43 2.53 2.44
CA ILE A 73 20.35 3.62 2.87
C ILE A 73 21.66 2.94 3.25
N ASN A 74 21.73 2.43 4.48
CA ASN A 74 22.84 1.62 4.97
C ASN A 74 22.55 0.12 4.75
N THR A 75 21.41 -0.34 5.28
CA THR A 75 20.87 -1.69 5.11
C THR A 75 19.89 -1.73 3.93
N ARG A 76 19.69 -2.90 3.30
CA ARG A 76 18.64 -3.13 2.30
C ARG A 76 17.39 -3.71 2.97
N TRP A 77 16.21 -3.17 2.66
CA TRP A 77 14.92 -3.73 3.05
C TRP A 77 13.94 -3.76 1.86
N GLY A 78 12.77 -4.36 2.03
CA GLY A 78 11.69 -4.34 1.04
C GLY A 78 10.60 -3.35 1.42
N LEU A 79 10.08 -2.63 0.43
CA LEU A 79 8.78 -1.97 0.47
C LEU A 79 7.77 -2.88 -0.27
N PRO A 80 6.86 -3.55 0.45
CA PRO A 80 5.75 -4.27 -0.16
C PRO A 80 4.77 -3.32 -0.85
N LYS A 81 4.17 -3.80 -1.94
CA LYS A 81 3.05 -3.19 -2.64
C LYS A 81 1.92 -2.79 -1.70
N GLU A 82 1.62 -3.64 -0.73
CA GLU A 82 0.49 -3.45 0.17
C GLU A 82 0.75 -2.35 1.22
N ASP A 83 1.99 -2.18 1.69
CA ASP A 83 2.36 -1.05 2.56
C ASP A 83 2.30 0.27 1.79
N PHE A 84 2.77 0.28 0.53
CA PHE A 84 2.68 1.46 -0.34
C PHE A 84 1.23 1.86 -0.58
N LEU A 85 0.38 0.92 -1.02
CA LEU A 85 -1.03 1.19 -1.29
C LEU A 85 -1.81 1.54 -0.01
N HIS A 86 -1.43 0.98 1.16
CA HIS A 86 -2.00 1.36 2.46
C HIS A 86 -1.78 2.84 2.73
N PHE A 87 -0.54 3.33 2.60
CA PHE A 87 -0.23 4.76 2.73
C PHE A 87 -1.05 5.62 1.76
N ILE A 88 -1.18 5.23 0.48
CA ILE A 88 -1.99 5.98 -0.51
C ILE A 88 -3.47 6.10 -0.10
N ALA A 89 -4.01 5.06 0.55
CA ALA A 89 -5.39 4.99 1.02
C ALA A 89 -5.63 5.75 2.34
N THR A 90 -4.67 5.73 3.26
CA THR A 90 -4.86 6.20 4.66
C THR A 90 -4.09 7.46 5.03
N GLY A 91 -3.09 7.83 4.25
CA GLY A 91 -2.13 8.89 4.58
C GLY A 91 -1.12 8.51 5.66
N SER A 92 -0.30 9.50 6.04
CA SER A 92 0.85 9.43 6.95
C SER A 92 0.58 8.73 8.29
N ALA A 93 -0.50 9.10 8.97
CA ALA A 93 -0.71 8.76 10.37
C ALA A 93 -0.93 7.26 10.67
N GLN A 94 -1.08 6.41 9.65
CA GLN A 94 -1.50 5.01 9.80
C GLN A 94 -0.42 3.98 9.47
N MET A 95 0.86 4.39 9.33
CA MET A 95 1.96 3.45 9.10
C MET A 95 2.35 2.60 10.32
N GLY A 96 1.75 2.85 11.49
CA GLY A 96 1.81 1.97 12.67
C GLY A 96 3.14 1.98 13.43
N ARG A 97 3.11 1.42 14.64
CA ARG A 97 4.26 1.22 15.53
C ARG A 97 4.39 -0.24 15.96
N LYS A 98 5.61 -0.64 16.34
CA LYS A 98 5.92 -1.97 16.90
C LYS A 98 5.21 -2.16 18.24
N GLY A 99 3.98 -2.68 18.19
CA GLY A 99 3.06 -2.85 19.31
C GLY A 99 1.59 -2.86 18.87
N GLU A 100 1.27 -2.14 17.78
CA GLU A 100 -0.09 -1.98 17.23
C GLU A 100 -0.53 -3.17 16.35
N ARG A 101 0.00 -4.38 16.60
CA ARG A 101 -0.20 -5.57 15.73
C ARG A 101 -1.65 -6.07 15.65
N LEU A 102 -2.48 -5.66 16.61
CA LEU A 102 -3.91 -5.92 16.66
C LEU A 102 -4.74 -4.76 16.09
N ASP A 103 -4.17 -3.57 15.93
CA ASP A 103 -4.87 -2.46 15.26
C ASP A 103 -5.19 -2.88 13.82
N THR A 104 -6.38 -2.53 13.36
CA THR A 104 -6.80 -2.75 11.98
C THR A 104 -6.27 -1.66 11.06
N ARG A 105 -6.02 -0.46 11.59
CA ARG A 105 -5.60 0.73 10.84
C ARG A 105 -4.09 0.80 10.61
N ALA A 106 -3.28 0.13 11.43
CA ALA A 106 -1.83 0.12 11.29
C ALA A 106 -1.38 -0.59 9.99
N SER A 107 -0.27 -0.13 9.39
CA SER A 107 0.26 -0.71 8.15
C SER A 107 0.53 -2.22 8.26
N PRO A 108 0.40 -2.96 7.14
CA PRO A 108 0.62 -4.39 7.13
C PRO A 108 1.98 -4.86 7.68
N SER A 109 3.08 -4.11 7.46
CA SER A 109 4.39 -4.39 8.06
C SER A 109 4.65 -3.76 9.43
N MET A 110 3.86 -2.77 9.86
CA MET A 110 4.08 -1.96 11.08
C MET A 110 5.45 -1.28 11.12
N THR A 111 5.96 -0.83 9.97
CA THR A 111 7.28 -0.17 9.87
C THR A 111 7.17 1.27 9.36
N ARG A 112 8.04 2.15 9.87
CA ARG A 112 8.13 3.56 9.46
C ARG A 112 8.75 3.69 8.06
N GLN A 113 7.97 3.39 7.04
CA GLN A 113 8.37 3.54 5.63
C GLN A 113 7.86 4.84 4.98
N GLU A 114 7.02 5.61 5.69
CA GLU A 114 6.38 6.85 5.23
C GLU A 114 7.29 7.78 4.41
N PRO A 115 8.50 8.18 4.86
CA PRO A 115 9.33 9.13 4.11
C PRO A 115 9.73 8.60 2.72
N TYR A 116 9.90 7.29 2.59
CA TYR A 116 10.26 6.65 1.32
C TYR A 116 9.04 6.52 0.40
N VAL A 117 7.86 6.27 0.95
CA VAL A 117 6.62 6.26 0.17
C VAL A 117 6.31 7.67 -0.36
N GLN A 118 6.44 8.70 0.47
CA GLN A 118 6.32 10.11 0.05
C GLN A 118 7.32 10.47 -1.06
N ALA A 119 8.59 10.04 -0.91
CA ALA A 119 9.61 10.26 -1.94
C ALA A 119 9.32 9.53 -3.26
N ILE A 120 8.77 8.31 -3.20
CA ILE A 120 8.31 7.57 -4.40
C ILE A 120 7.14 8.31 -5.05
N VAL A 121 6.14 8.75 -4.28
CA VAL A 121 4.99 9.52 -4.81
C VAL A 121 5.47 10.80 -5.48
N ALA A 122 6.39 11.55 -4.86
CA ALA A 122 7.00 12.73 -5.47
C ALA A 122 7.73 12.40 -6.79
N ALA A 123 8.51 11.32 -6.83
CA ALA A 123 9.21 10.85 -8.02
C ALA A 123 8.27 10.36 -9.15
N LEU A 124 7.06 9.92 -8.83
CA LEU A 124 6.02 9.56 -9.80
C LEU A 124 5.24 10.77 -10.37
N GLY A 125 5.49 11.99 -9.89
CA GLY A 125 4.74 13.20 -10.29
C GLY A 125 3.77 13.73 -9.23
N GLY A 126 3.79 13.16 -8.02
CA GLY A 126 3.02 13.62 -6.87
C GLY A 126 1.62 13.02 -6.75
N GLU A 127 0.91 13.43 -5.70
CA GLU A 127 -0.42 12.93 -5.30
C GLU A 127 -1.52 13.13 -6.36
N GLY A 128 -1.28 13.96 -7.38
CA GLY A 128 -2.25 14.31 -8.42
C GLY A 128 -2.37 13.31 -9.58
N ILE A 129 -1.47 12.32 -9.69
CA ILE A 129 -1.47 11.41 -10.85
C ILE A 129 -2.73 10.52 -10.91
N PRO A 130 -3.24 10.20 -12.12
CA PRO A 130 -4.49 9.45 -12.29
C PRO A 130 -4.55 8.13 -11.52
N GLU A 131 -3.44 7.42 -11.41
CA GLU A 131 -3.34 6.11 -10.75
C GLU A 131 -3.49 6.22 -9.23
N ILE A 132 -2.95 7.28 -8.60
CA ILE A 132 -3.15 7.58 -7.17
C ILE A 132 -4.61 7.94 -6.92
N GLN A 133 -5.20 8.76 -7.79
CA GLN A 133 -6.61 9.13 -7.69
C GLN A 133 -7.53 7.92 -7.91
N ALA A 134 -7.23 7.02 -8.84
CA ALA A 134 -7.97 5.77 -9.06
C ALA A 134 -7.93 4.86 -7.83
N VAL A 135 -6.76 4.67 -7.21
CA VAL A 135 -6.63 3.91 -5.95
C VAL A 135 -7.45 4.58 -4.83
N ARG A 136 -7.39 5.91 -4.70
CA ARG A 136 -8.19 6.65 -3.71
C ARG A 136 -9.69 6.52 -3.95
N VAL A 137 -10.17 6.56 -5.20
CA VAL A 137 -11.59 6.36 -5.54
C VAL A 137 -12.04 4.95 -5.17
N VAL A 138 -11.24 3.92 -5.47
CA VAL A 138 -11.52 2.53 -5.06
C VAL A 138 -11.62 2.41 -3.53
N GLN A 139 -10.74 3.09 -2.78
CA GLN A 139 -10.72 3.08 -1.31
C GLN A 139 -11.81 3.96 -0.67
N ALA A 140 -12.23 5.05 -1.31
CA ALA A 140 -13.29 5.93 -0.83
C ALA A 140 -14.69 5.35 -1.06
N ASN A 141 -14.92 4.71 -2.22
CA ASN A 141 -16.16 3.98 -2.49
C ASN A 141 -16.40 2.84 -1.49
N LYS A 142 -15.32 2.24 -0.97
CA LYS A 142 -15.32 1.32 0.17
C LYS A 142 -15.85 1.97 1.46
N GLN A 143 -15.46 3.19 1.81
CA GLN A 143 -15.98 3.89 3.01
C GLN A 143 -17.50 4.15 2.89
N ALA A 144 -17.97 4.54 1.71
CA ALA A 144 -19.40 4.73 1.44
C ALA A 144 -20.19 3.40 1.54
N PHE A 145 -19.62 2.30 1.03
CA PHE A 145 -20.21 0.96 1.14
C PHE A 145 -20.30 0.50 2.61
N LEU A 146 -19.18 0.54 3.35
CA LEU A 146 -19.13 0.12 4.76
C LEU A 146 -20.05 0.94 5.66
N SER A 147 -20.17 2.24 5.42
CA SER A 147 -21.10 3.12 6.16
C SER A 147 -22.57 2.73 5.94
N ARG A 148 -22.93 2.30 4.71
CA ARG A 148 -24.27 1.79 4.39
C ARG A 148 -24.54 0.44 5.05
N THR A 149 -23.59 -0.50 5.03
CA THR A 149 -23.77 -1.81 5.67
C THR A 149 -23.87 -1.69 7.20
N ALA A 150 -23.06 -0.83 7.81
CA ALA A 150 -23.11 -0.57 9.25
C ALA A 150 -24.41 0.13 9.71
N GLY A 151 -25.00 0.97 8.86
CA GLY A 151 -26.33 1.56 9.09
C GLY A 151 -27.45 0.51 9.10
N SER A 152 -27.41 -0.44 8.14
CA SER A 152 -28.44 -1.48 7.99
C SER A 152 -28.55 -2.43 9.20
N VAL A 153 -27.42 -2.74 9.86
CA VAL A 153 -27.40 -3.63 11.03
C VAL A 153 -28.10 -3.01 12.26
N ARG A 154 -28.27 -1.68 12.32
CA ARG A 154 -28.99 -1.02 13.43
C ARG A 154 -30.51 -1.05 13.31
N GLN A 155 -31.08 -1.41 12.16
CA GLN A 155 -32.55 -1.46 11.95
C GLN A 155 -33.17 -2.86 12.11
N ILE A 156 -32.40 -3.86 12.54
CA ILE A 156 -32.90 -5.24 12.78
C ILE A 156 -32.81 -5.60 14.28
N ARG A 157 -33.06 -4.60 15.14
CA ARG A 157 -33.11 -4.72 16.60
C ARG A 157 -34.17 -3.79 17.21
N GLU A 158 -35.39 -3.89 16.70
CA GLU A 158 -36.64 -3.51 17.37
C GLU A 158 -37.64 -4.66 17.18
#